data_AF-A0A815UWN6-F1
#
_entry.id   AF-A0A815UWN6-F1
#
_cell.length_a   1.000
_cell.length_b   1.000
_cell.length_c   1.000
_cell.angle_alpha   90.00
_cell.angle_beta   90.00
_cell.angle_gamma   90.00
#
_symmetry.space_group_name_H-M   'P 1'
#
loop_
_entity.id
_entity.type
_entity.pdbx_description
1 polymer ?
#
loop_
_entity_poly.entity_id
_entity_poly.type
_entity_poly.pdbx_seq_one_letter_code
_entity_poly.pdbx_strand_id
1 'polypeptide(L)'
;MLPTLLHSPIQSLEISQKFANDNNIFDGDEILKKRNEELKEFIDEHNLLWSIKLRSDSLYVELPQQLNDGSKEMFVSLLEFADDVLRCKHVIVCFNKTRSDRAALVKTFMFLGFHVLSLDNTLMASNDKQEDQLYMVYIIDSDG
;
A
#
# COMPACT_ATOMS: atom_id res chain seq x y z
N MET A 1 -3.80 -19.72 -27.31
CA MET A 1 -3.89 -20.21 -25.92
C MET A 1 -3.19 -19.20 -25.03
N LEU A 2 -3.90 -18.56 -24.11
CA LEU A 2 -3.33 -17.63 -23.14
C LEU A 2 -2.91 -18.41 -21.90
N PRO A 3 -1.72 -18.16 -21.30
CA PRO A 3 -1.38 -18.76 -20.02
C PRO A 3 -2.12 -17.99 -18.91
N THR A 4 -3.00 -18.69 -18.20
CA THR A 4 -3.51 -18.26 -16.90
C THR A 4 -2.37 -18.30 -15.90
N LEU A 5 -1.75 -17.14 -15.63
CA LEU A 5 -0.90 -16.95 -14.46
C LEU A 5 -1.78 -17.02 -13.21
N LEU A 6 -1.91 -18.23 -12.66
CA LEU A 6 -2.38 -18.43 -11.30
C LEU A 6 -1.34 -17.79 -10.38
N HIS A 7 -1.65 -16.61 -9.84
CA HIS A 7 -0.84 -16.00 -8.80
C HIS A 7 -0.80 -16.96 -7.61
N SER A 8 0.39 -17.46 -7.27
CA SER A 8 0.53 -18.59 -6.35
C SER A 8 0.25 -18.15 -4.90
N PRO A 9 -0.56 -18.89 -4.13
CA PRO A 9 -0.87 -18.59 -2.72
C PRO A 9 0.37 -18.45 -1.82
N ILE A 10 1.47 -19.08 -2.22
CA ILE A 10 2.75 -19.11 -1.52
C ILE A 10 3.32 -17.69 -1.37
N GLN A 11 3.24 -16.87 -2.43
CA GLN A 11 3.80 -15.53 -2.44
C GLN A 11 3.08 -14.62 -1.42
N SER A 12 1.76 -14.74 -1.31
CA SER A 12 0.96 -14.04 -0.30
C SER A 12 1.32 -14.46 1.14
N LEU A 13 1.76 -15.69 1.37
CA LEU A 13 2.10 -16.20 2.69
C LEU A 13 3.51 -15.77 3.12
N GLU A 14 4.48 -15.77 2.19
CA GLU A 14 5.83 -15.28 2.42
C GLU A 14 5.85 -13.78 2.71
N ILE A 15 5.05 -13.02 1.95
CA ILE A 15 4.77 -11.60 2.21
C ILE A 15 4.27 -11.47 3.65
N SER A 16 3.25 -12.23 4.08
CA SER A 16 2.70 -12.14 5.43
C SER A 16 3.67 -12.43 6.57
N GLN A 17 4.59 -13.37 6.36
CA GLN A 17 5.61 -13.72 7.35
C GLN A 17 6.71 -12.67 7.47
N LYS A 18 7.07 -11.98 6.38
CA LYS A 18 8.11 -10.94 6.38
C LYS A 18 7.73 -9.72 7.24
N PHE A 19 6.44 -9.42 7.42
CA PHE A 19 6.00 -8.21 8.14
C PHE A 19 5.85 -8.40 9.64
N ALA A 20 5.74 -9.65 10.12
CA ALA A 20 5.55 -9.92 11.55
C ALA A 20 6.83 -9.78 12.38
N ASN A 21 8.00 -9.63 11.75
CA ASN A 21 9.29 -9.89 12.40
C ASN A 21 10.15 -8.63 12.69
N ASP A 22 9.72 -7.43 12.29
CA ASP A 22 10.49 -6.18 12.51
C ASP A 22 10.07 -5.51 13.83
N ASN A 23 10.56 -6.04 14.97
CA ASN A 23 10.42 -5.42 16.31
C ASN A 23 11.80 -5.08 16.89
N ASN A 24 12.28 -3.85 16.67
CA ASN A 24 13.43 -3.29 17.40
C ASN A 24 13.04 -1.88 17.90
N ILE A 25 12.70 -1.80 19.19
CA ILE A 25 11.73 -0.84 19.74
C ILE A 25 12.35 0.45 20.32
N PHE A 26 13.67 0.66 20.29
CA PHE A 26 14.27 1.87 20.88
C PHE A 26 14.74 2.94 19.89
N ASP A 27 15.07 2.55 18.65
CA ASP A 27 15.51 3.45 17.56
C ASP A 27 14.37 3.73 16.55
N GLY A 28 13.39 2.83 16.51
CA GLY A 28 12.27 2.88 15.58
C GLY A 28 11.33 4.08 15.77
N ASP A 29 11.21 4.63 16.98
CA ASP A 29 10.27 5.72 17.26
C ASP A 29 10.74 7.07 16.68
N GLU A 30 12.03 7.42 16.78
CA GLU A 30 12.54 8.69 16.22
C GLU A 30 12.60 8.64 14.69
N ILE A 31 13.02 7.52 14.12
CA ILE A 31 13.03 7.30 12.66
C ILE A 31 11.60 7.37 12.11
N LEU A 32 10.66 6.65 12.74
CA LEU A 32 9.27 6.65 12.29
C LEU A 32 8.65 8.04 12.45
N LYS A 33 8.98 8.77 13.51
CA LYS A 33 8.53 10.15 13.69
C LYS A 33 9.01 11.05 12.56
N LYS A 34 10.31 10.99 12.21
CA LYS A 34 10.87 11.77 11.10
C LYS A 34 10.18 11.43 9.77
N ARG A 35 10.03 10.14 9.45
CA ARG A 35 9.32 9.70 8.22
C ARG A 35 7.86 10.19 8.20
N ASN A 36 7.21 10.26 9.35
CA ASN A 36 5.85 10.83 9.44
C ASN A 36 5.81 12.35 9.26
N GLU A 37 6.87 13.08 9.60
CA GLU A 37 7.00 14.51 9.31
C GLU A 37 7.19 14.72 7.80
N GLU A 38 8.09 13.96 7.16
CA GLU A 38 8.29 13.99 5.70
C GLU A 38 7.00 13.68 4.93
N LEU A 39 6.24 12.67 5.38
CA LEU A 39 4.94 12.34 4.78
C LEU A 39 3.93 13.50 4.88
N LYS A 40 3.90 14.23 6.00
CA LYS A 40 3.00 15.37 6.16
C LYS A 40 3.35 16.50 5.20
N GLU A 41 4.64 16.83 5.09
CA GLU A 41 5.11 17.86 4.16
C GLU A 41 4.73 17.52 2.71
N PHE A 42 4.92 16.25 2.31
CA PHE A 42 4.53 15.78 0.97
C PHE A 42 3.02 15.92 0.72
N ILE A 43 2.19 15.53 1.69
CA ILE A 43 0.72 15.65 1.59
C ILE A 43 0.29 17.11 1.45
N ASP A 44 0.89 18.01 2.24
CA ASP A 44 0.58 19.43 2.24
C ASP A 44 1.03 20.11 0.94
N GLU A 45 2.23 19.80 0.44
CA GLU A 45 2.77 20.34 -0.82
C GLU A 45 1.89 19.96 -2.03
N HIS A 46 1.40 18.72 -2.05
CA HIS A 46 0.62 18.19 -3.17
C HIS A 46 -0.89 18.33 -2.98
N ASN A 47 -1.35 18.93 -1.88
CA ASN A 47 -2.77 19.06 -1.51
C ASN A 47 -3.52 17.71 -1.62
N LEU A 48 -2.89 16.64 -1.13
CA LEU A 48 -3.45 15.30 -1.22
C LEU A 48 -4.68 15.15 -0.34
N LEU A 49 -5.81 14.81 -0.95
CA LEU A 49 -7.07 14.50 -0.25
C LEU A 49 -7.18 13.02 0.15
N TRP A 50 -6.15 12.23 -0.11
CA TRP A 50 -6.14 10.80 0.20
C TRP A 50 -5.78 10.60 1.67
N SER A 51 -6.43 9.64 2.33
CA SER A 51 -6.06 9.28 3.69
C SER A 51 -4.84 8.36 3.64
N ILE A 52 -3.66 8.91 3.95
CA ILE A 52 -2.38 8.20 3.90
C ILE A 52 -1.82 8.05 5.31
N LYS A 53 -1.34 6.85 5.65
CA LYS A 53 -0.77 6.53 6.97
C LYS A 53 0.48 5.69 6.80
N LEU A 54 1.55 6.08 7.46
CA LEU A 54 2.78 5.29 7.54
C LEU A 54 2.76 4.39 8.78
N ARG A 55 3.09 3.11 8.60
CA ARG A 55 3.29 2.16 9.71
C ARG A 55 4.49 1.28 9.46
N SER A 56 5.49 1.37 10.33
CA SER A 56 6.77 0.69 10.16
C SER A 56 7.29 0.94 8.74
N ASP A 57 7.42 -0.10 7.91
CA ASP A 57 7.90 0.00 6.53
C ASP A 57 6.78 -0.08 5.48
N SER A 58 5.55 0.25 5.86
CA SER A 58 4.38 0.12 5.00
C SER A 58 3.58 1.42 4.94
N LEU A 59 3.36 1.91 3.72
CA LEU A 59 2.51 3.06 3.46
C LEU A 59 1.10 2.59 3.12
N TYR A 60 0.11 3.03 3.88
CA TYR A 60 -1.30 2.73 3.67
C TYR A 60 -1.99 3.91 3.01
N VAL A 61 -2.71 3.66 1.91
CA VAL A 61 -3.37 4.68 1.09
C VAL A 61 -4.83 4.30 0.90
N GLU A 62 -5.73 5.05 1.50
CA GLU A 62 -7.17 4.90 1.27
C GLU A 62 -7.60 5.74 0.07
N LEU A 63 -8.13 5.09 -0.95
CA LEU A 63 -8.52 5.77 -2.18
C LEU A 63 -9.86 6.49 -2.03
N PRO A 64 -9.97 7.75 -2.48
CA PRO A 64 -11.21 8.51 -2.42
C PRO A 64 -12.27 7.92 -3.36
N GLN A 65 -13.55 8.24 -3.10
CA GLN A 65 -14.68 7.71 -3.89
C GLN A 65 -14.65 8.11 -5.37
N GLN A 66 -13.94 9.17 -5.72
CA GLN A 66 -13.66 9.56 -7.09
C GLN A 66 -12.18 9.91 -7.22
N LEU A 67 -11.52 9.32 -8.21
CA LEU A 67 -10.18 9.74 -8.63
C LEU A 67 -10.35 10.83 -9.69
N ASN A 68 -9.63 11.93 -9.56
CA ASN A 68 -9.64 13.05 -10.50
C ASN A 68 -8.64 12.83 -11.64
N ASP A 69 -8.78 13.61 -12.72
CA ASP A 69 -7.75 13.70 -13.75
C ASP A 69 -6.45 14.21 -13.10
N GLY A 70 -5.38 13.41 -13.13
CA GLY A 70 -4.13 13.65 -12.40
C GLY A 70 -3.85 12.67 -11.26
N SER A 71 -4.84 11.87 -10.85
CA SER A 71 -4.66 10.85 -9.80
C SER A 71 -3.58 9.83 -10.16
N LYS A 72 -3.34 9.55 -11.44
CA LYS A 72 -2.34 8.57 -11.87
C LYS A 72 -0.93 9.10 -11.66
N GLU A 73 -0.66 10.31 -12.15
CA GLU A 73 0.62 10.98 -12.03
C GLU A 73 0.97 11.16 -10.55
N MET A 74 0.00 11.62 -9.76
CA MET A 74 0.15 11.76 -8.32
C MET A 74 0.41 10.42 -7.62
N PHE A 75 -0.24 9.34 -8.05
CA PHE A 75 0.00 8.02 -7.49
C PHE A 75 1.41 7.52 -7.79
N VAL A 76 1.93 7.76 -8.99
CA VAL A 76 3.31 7.39 -9.36
C VAL A 76 4.31 8.17 -8.50
N SER A 77 4.13 9.48 -8.35
CA SER A 77 4.99 10.30 -7.48
C SER A 77 4.93 9.83 -6.01
N LEU A 78 3.77 9.36 -5.55
CA LEU A 78 3.63 8.76 -4.22
C LEU A 78 4.42 7.45 -4.08
N LEU A 79 4.48 6.62 -5.13
CA LEU A 79 5.28 5.38 -5.13
C LEU A 79 6.78 5.69 -5.06
N GLU A 80 7.25 6.65 -5.86
CA GLU A 80 8.64 7.11 -5.84
C GLU A 80 9.01 7.68 -4.47
N PHE A 81 8.14 8.52 -3.89
CA PHE A 81 8.33 9.06 -2.54
C PHE A 81 8.35 7.97 -1.46
N ALA A 82 7.49 6.96 -1.59
CA ALA A 82 7.45 5.83 -0.66
C ALA A 82 8.76 5.04 -0.67
N ASP A 83 9.40 4.90 -1.83
CA ASP A 83 10.67 4.20 -1.99
C ASP A 83 11.86 5.07 -1.55
N ASP A 84 12.09 6.19 -2.24
CA ASP A 84 13.33 6.97 -2.12
C ASP A 84 13.47 7.69 -0.78
N VAL A 85 12.36 8.27 -0.31
CA VAL A 85 12.32 9.13 0.87
C VAL A 85 11.87 8.33 2.08
N LEU A 86 10.67 7.77 2.02
CA LEU A 86 10.13 7.04 3.17
C LEU A 86 10.81 5.69 3.36
N ARG A 87 11.53 5.10 2.39
CA ARG A 87 12.16 3.78 2.54
C ARG A 87 11.17 2.70 2.97
N CYS A 88 9.96 2.76 2.41
CA CYS A 88 8.95 1.73 2.60
C CYS A 88 9.36 0.47 1.84
N LYS A 89 9.00 -0.69 2.40
CA LYS A 89 9.07 -1.99 1.70
C LYS A 89 7.78 -2.27 0.94
N HIS A 90 6.67 -1.66 1.37
CA HIS A 90 5.35 -1.95 0.85
C HIS A 90 4.48 -0.71 0.74
N VAL A 91 3.65 -0.67 -0.29
CA VAL A 91 2.54 0.28 -0.42
C VAL A 91 1.25 -0.51 -0.49
N ILE A 92 0.33 -0.21 0.41
CA ILE A 92 -0.97 -0.87 0.50
C ILE A 92 -2.05 0.13 0.16
N VAL A 93 -2.82 -0.16 -0.90
CA VAL A 93 -4.03 0.60 -1.23
C VAL A 93 -5.26 -0.09 -0.68
N CYS A 94 -6.22 0.68 -0.18
CA CYS A 94 -7.50 0.18 0.26
C CYS A 94 -8.67 1.02 -0.23
N PHE A 95 -9.81 0.37 -0.47
CA PHE A 95 -11.05 1.02 -0.88
C PHE A 95 -12.25 0.13 -0.61
N ASN A 96 -13.44 0.72 -0.51
CA ASN A 96 -14.67 -0.03 -0.25
C ASN A 96 -14.94 -1.07 -1.36
N LYS A 97 -15.14 -2.34 -0.97
CA LYS A 97 -15.32 -3.49 -1.88
C LYS A 97 -16.64 -3.48 -2.66
N THR A 98 -17.55 -2.55 -2.36
CA THR A 98 -18.88 -2.40 -2.97
C THR A 98 -18.97 -1.25 -3.98
N ARG A 99 -17.88 -0.48 -4.19
CA ARG A 99 -17.88 0.62 -5.17
C ARG A 99 -18.14 0.10 -6.59
N SER A 100 -18.87 0.90 -7.38
CA SER A 100 -19.22 0.58 -8.76
C SER A 100 -18.00 0.47 -9.69
N ASP A 101 -16.93 1.21 -9.41
CA ASP A 101 -15.67 1.25 -10.16
C ASP A 101 -14.63 0.21 -9.72
N ARG A 102 -14.96 -0.66 -8.76
CA ARG A 102 -14.05 -1.66 -8.16
C ARG A 102 -13.26 -2.45 -9.20
N ALA A 103 -13.93 -2.99 -10.21
CA ALA A 103 -13.29 -3.85 -11.20
C ALA A 103 -12.25 -3.09 -12.04
N ALA A 104 -12.53 -1.81 -12.35
CA ALA A 104 -11.59 -0.94 -13.04
C ALA A 104 -10.39 -0.62 -12.15
N LEU A 105 -10.62 -0.26 -10.88
CA LEU A 105 -9.55 0.00 -9.91
C LEU A 105 -8.61 -1.19 -9.75
N VAL A 106 -9.15 -2.38 -9.46
CA VAL A 106 -8.35 -3.60 -9.29
C VAL A 106 -7.51 -3.86 -10.55
N LYS A 107 -8.11 -3.75 -11.73
CA LYS A 107 -7.39 -3.96 -12.99
C LYS A 107 -6.26 -2.94 -13.18
N THR A 108 -6.51 -1.66 -12.89
CA THR A 108 -5.50 -0.60 -12.98
C THR A 108 -4.34 -0.85 -12.03
N PHE A 109 -4.60 -1.15 -10.76
CA PHE A 109 -3.54 -1.41 -9.79
C PHE A 109 -2.77 -2.69 -10.11
N MET A 110 -3.42 -3.73 -10.61
CA MET A 110 -2.73 -4.93 -11.10
C MET A 110 -1.77 -4.63 -12.26
N PHE A 111 -2.14 -3.71 -13.18
CA PHE A 111 -1.21 -3.27 -14.23
C PHE A 111 -0.01 -2.49 -13.68
N LEU A 112 -0.14 -1.85 -12.52
CA LEU A 112 0.96 -1.19 -11.81
C LEU A 112 1.78 -2.15 -10.94
N GLY A 113 1.47 -3.46 -10.96
CA GLY A 113 2.19 -4.47 -10.17
C GLY A 113 1.62 -4.73 -8.77
N PHE A 114 0.44 -4.18 -8.45
CA PHE A 114 -0.23 -4.51 -7.19
C PHE A 114 -0.91 -5.87 -7.23
N HIS A 115 -0.98 -6.51 -6.07
CA HIS A 115 -1.64 -7.79 -5.87
C HIS A 115 -2.74 -7.67 -4.84
N VAL A 116 -3.90 -8.28 -5.09
CA VAL A 116 -5.00 -8.30 -4.12
C VAL A 116 -4.58 -9.12 -2.89
N LEU A 117 -4.77 -8.56 -1.70
CA LEU A 117 -4.54 -9.27 -0.45
C LEU A 117 -5.78 -10.10 -0.09
N SER A 118 -5.59 -11.41 0.11
CA SER A 118 -6.66 -12.28 0.60
C SER A 118 -6.88 -12.09 2.10
N LEU A 119 -8.14 -12.11 2.55
CA LEU A 119 -8.53 -11.93 3.95
C LEU A 119 -7.96 -13.03 4.85
N ASP A 120 -7.83 -14.24 4.30
CA ASP A 120 -7.36 -15.46 4.98
C ASP A 120 -5.86 -15.42 5.34
N ASN A 121 -5.07 -14.55 4.69
CA ASN A 121 -3.61 -14.48 4.88
C ASN A 121 -3.12 -13.04 5.10
N THR A 122 -3.97 -12.06 5.43
CA THR A 122 -3.54 -10.65 5.39
C THR A 122 -2.54 -10.28 6.49
N LEU A 123 -1.46 -9.64 6.06
CA LEU A 123 -0.50 -8.78 6.74
C LEU A 123 -1.00 -7.80 7.83
N MET A 124 -2.29 -7.55 7.86
CA MET A 124 -2.88 -6.53 8.72
C MET A 124 -3.29 -7.16 10.04
N ALA A 125 -2.94 -6.50 11.15
CA ALA A 125 -3.48 -6.84 12.44
C ALA A 125 -5.01 -6.91 12.36
N SER A 126 -5.61 -7.90 13.01
CA SER A 126 -7.06 -8.16 12.97
C SER A 126 -7.91 -6.92 13.31
N ASN A 127 -7.36 -6.00 14.11
CA ASN A 127 -8.00 -4.75 14.53
C ASN A 127 -8.05 -3.67 13.45
N ASP A 128 -7.25 -3.80 12.37
CA ASP A 128 -7.20 -2.85 11.25
C ASP A 128 -7.98 -3.31 10.03
N LYS A 129 -8.48 -4.55 10.04
CA LYS A 129 -9.29 -5.08 8.94
C LYS A 129 -10.70 -4.51 9.05
N GLN A 130 -11.06 -3.67 8.08
CA GLN A 130 -12.45 -3.35 7.84
C GLN A 130 -13.02 -4.38 6.87
N GLU A 131 -14.01 -5.17 7.31
CA GLU A 131 -14.60 -6.23 6.47
C GLU A 131 -15.15 -5.70 5.14
N ASP A 132 -15.49 -4.41 5.05
CA ASP A 132 -16.01 -3.76 3.85
C ASP A 132 -14.95 -3.16 2.93
N GLN A 133 -13.67 -3.35 3.23
CA GLN A 133 -12.58 -2.88 2.37
C GLN A 133 -11.91 -4.02 1.60
N LEU A 134 -11.45 -3.70 0.39
CA LEU A 134 -10.53 -4.49 -0.41
C LEU A 134 -9.15 -3.86 -0.28
N TYR A 135 -8.13 -4.71 -0.11
CA TYR A 135 -6.74 -4.28 0.03
C TYR A 135 -5.90 -4.83 -1.11
N MET A 136 -4.96 -4.03 -1.63
CA MET A 136 -3.96 -4.47 -2.60
C MET A 136 -2.58 -3.99 -2.18
N VAL A 137 -1.56 -4.82 -2.38
CA VAL A 137 -0.17 -4.53 -2.00
C VAL A 137 0.72 -4.40 -3.23
N TYR A 138 1.58 -3.39 -3.21
CA TYR A 138 2.76 -3.26 -4.05
C TYR A 138 4.00 -3.48 -3.19
N ILE A 139 4.91 -4.32 -3.67
CA ILE A 139 6.19 -4.58 -3.02
C ILE A 139 7.21 -3.70 -3.71
N ILE A 140 7.88 -2.85 -2.94
CA ILE A 140 8.96 -2.03 -3.45
C ILE A 140 10.16 -2.96 -3.59
N ASP A 141 10.63 -3.13 -4.83
CA ASP A 141 11.84 -3.90 -5.11
C ASP A 141 13.02 -3.17 -4.45
N SER A 142 13.51 -3.73 -3.36
CA SER A 142 14.78 -3.30 -2.80
C SER A 142 15.87 -3.96 -3.64
N ASP A 143 16.25 -3.33 -4.76
CA ASP A 143 17.55 -3.61 -5.37
C ASP A 143 18.61 -3.26 -4.31
N GLY A 144 19.13 -4.30 -3.65
CA GLY A 144 20.18 -4.20 -2.63
C GLY A 144 21.55 -3.98 -3.23
#